data_AF-A0A953K3N8-F1
#
_entry.id   AF-A0A953K3N8-F1
#
_cell.length_a   1.000
_cell.length_b   1.000
_cell.length_c   1.000
_cell.angle_alpha   90.00
_cell.angle_beta   90.00
_cell.angle_gamma   90.00
#
_symmetry.space_group_name_H-M   'P 1'
#
loop_
_entity.id
_entity.type
_entity.pdbx_description
1 polymer ?
#
loop_
_entity_poly.entity_id
_entity_poly.type
_entity_poly.pdbx_seq_one_letter_code
_entity_poly.pdbx_strand_id
1 'polypeptide(L)'
;MEDNKSNGREEIFSEKVKAGKRTYFFDVKSTRSNDFYITITESKKRFNKDDEGFTYEKHKIFLYKEDFHKFLEALNNTLSHVKNELMPGVDFSQFEHHRTEDEGMEVRTQGSDSELKWD
;
A
#
# COMPACT_ATOMS: atom_id res chain seq x y z
N MET A 1 -11.91 -12.06 -13.49
CA MET A 1 -10.92 -12.45 -12.46
C MET A 1 -11.69 -12.61 -11.18
N GLU A 2 -11.70 -13.82 -10.61
CA GLU A 2 -12.48 -14.14 -9.41
C GLU A 2 -12.10 -13.22 -8.25
N ASP A 3 -13.03 -12.35 -7.87
CA ASP A 3 -13.08 -11.76 -6.55
C ASP A 3 -13.22 -12.91 -5.55
N ASN A 4 -12.12 -13.24 -4.89
CA ASN A 4 -12.04 -14.29 -3.88
C ASN A 4 -12.83 -13.85 -2.63
N LYS A 5 -14.15 -13.94 -2.75
CA LYS A 5 -15.18 -13.77 -1.73
C LYS A 5 -15.21 -15.08 -0.95
N SER A 6 -14.75 -15.06 0.30
CA SER A 6 -14.71 -16.15 1.29
C SER A 6 -13.31 -16.55 1.77
N ASN A 7 -12.61 -15.62 2.41
CA ASN A 7 -11.75 -15.97 3.55
C ASN A 7 -11.77 -14.81 4.54
N GLY A 8 -12.95 -14.54 5.08
CA GLY A 8 -13.16 -13.62 6.21
C GLY A 8 -12.53 -14.17 7.49
N ARG A 9 -11.20 -14.21 7.56
CA ARG A 9 -10.56 -13.88 8.83
C ARG A 9 -10.76 -12.38 8.94
N GLU A 10 -11.84 -12.03 9.64
CA GLU A 10 -12.35 -10.66 9.77
C GLU A 10 -11.19 -9.68 9.84
N GLU A 11 -11.08 -8.85 8.82
CA GLU A 11 -10.18 -7.70 8.85
C GLU A 11 -10.79 -6.75 9.88
N ILE A 12 -10.20 -6.73 11.07
CA ILE A 12 -10.72 -6.03 12.25
C ILE A 12 -10.53 -4.52 12.06
N PHE A 13 -9.41 -4.16 11.45
CA PHE A 13 -9.02 -2.79 11.16
C PHE A 13 -8.17 -2.76 9.90
N SER A 14 -8.28 -1.66 9.15
CA SER A 14 -7.53 -1.44 7.91
C SER A 14 -7.20 0.04 7.78
N GLU A 15 -5.92 0.35 7.59
CA GLU A 15 -5.47 1.71 7.26
C GLU A 15 -4.70 1.70 5.94
N LYS A 16 -5.04 2.64 5.06
CA LYS A 16 -4.46 2.76 3.72
C LYS A 16 -3.69 4.08 3.58
N VAL A 17 -2.43 3.99 3.18
CA VAL A 17 -1.58 5.15 2.89
C VAL A 17 -1.18 5.15 1.42
N LYS A 18 -1.73 6.08 0.63
CA LYS A 18 -1.29 6.33 -0.75
C LYS A 18 0.01 7.17 -0.73
N ALA A 19 1.00 6.75 -1.52
CA ALA A 19 2.30 7.42 -1.66
C ALA A 19 2.78 7.35 -3.12
N GLY A 20 2.22 8.19 -3.98
CA GLY A 20 2.51 8.20 -5.42
C GLY A 20 2.16 6.85 -6.07
N LYS A 21 3.15 6.20 -6.69
CA LYS A 21 2.98 4.87 -7.33
C LYS A 21 2.88 3.70 -6.33
N ARG A 22 3.06 3.95 -5.04
CA ARG A 22 2.99 2.95 -3.97
C ARG A 22 1.75 3.19 -3.11
N THR A 23 1.15 2.10 -2.64
CA THR A 23 0.08 2.13 -1.64
C THR A 23 0.46 1.16 -0.53
N TYR A 24 0.46 1.64 0.71
CA TYR A 24 0.67 0.83 1.90
C TYR A 24 -0.68 0.49 2.52
N PHE A 25 -0.81 -0.73 3.00
CA PHE A 25 -1.98 -1.23 3.72
C PHE A 25 -1.50 -1.79 5.06
N PHE A 26 -2.13 -1.35 6.14
CA PHE A 26 -1.88 -1.80 7.51
C PHE A 26 -3.16 -2.47 8.01
N ASP A 27 -3.21 -3.79 7.91
CA ASP A 27 -4.40 -4.56 8.27
C ASP A 27 -4.20 -5.25 9.63
N VAL A 28 -5.20 -5.23 10.50
CA VAL A 28 -5.26 -6.06 11.72
C VAL A 28 -6.17 -7.24 11.46
N LYS A 29 -5.68 -8.46 11.71
CA LYS A 29 -6.41 -9.72 11.48
C LYS A 29 -6.33 -10.61 12.71
N SER A 30 -7.36 -11.42 12.92
CA SER A 30 -7.37 -12.45 13.96
C SER A 30 -6.86 -13.80 13.45
N THR A 31 -6.21 -14.55 14.34
CA THR A 31 -5.91 -15.97 14.14
C THR A 31 -7.10 -16.82 14.59
N ARG A 32 -7.05 -18.14 14.31
CA ARG A 32 -8.05 -19.10 14.81
C ARG A 32 -8.11 -19.17 16.34
N SER A 33 -7.02 -18.79 17.03
CA SER A 33 -6.92 -18.77 18.49
C SER A 33 -7.35 -17.44 19.11
N ASN A 34 -8.01 -16.57 18.33
CA ASN A 34 -8.44 -15.24 18.77
C ASN A 34 -7.30 -14.29 19.18
N ASP A 35 -6.09 -14.56 18.66
CA ASP A 35 -4.94 -13.64 18.75
C ASP A 35 -4.91 -12.69 17.56
N PHE A 36 -4.30 -11.52 17.72
CA PHE A 36 -4.19 -10.51 16.66
C PHE A 36 -2.79 -10.48 16.05
N TYR A 37 -2.73 -10.23 14.74
CA TYR A 37 -1.50 -9.98 14.00
C TYR A 37 -1.73 -8.87 12.98
N ILE A 38 -0.65 -8.19 12.61
CA ILE A 38 -0.66 -7.10 11.63
C ILE A 38 -0.13 -7.63 10.29
N THR A 39 -0.78 -7.24 9.20
CA THR A 39 -0.24 -7.41 7.85
C THR A 39 0.09 -6.04 7.28
N ILE A 40 1.37 -5.80 6.98
CA ILE A 40 1.81 -4.60 6.27
C ILE A 40 2.04 -4.98 4.82
N THR A 41 1.27 -4.40 3.90
CA THR A 41 1.41 -4.66 2.46
C THR A 41 1.80 -3.39 1.74
N GLU A 42 2.93 -3.43 1.02
CA GLU A 42 3.24 -2.44 0.01
C GLU A 42 2.77 -2.95 -1.35
N SER A 43 1.96 -2.15 -2.06
CA SER A 43 1.59 -2.39 -3.46
C SER A 43 2.16 -1.29 -4.34
N LYS A 44 3.02 -1.65 -5.29
CA LYS A 44 3.67 -0.73 -6.21
C LYS A 44 3.15 -0.93 -7.63
N LYS A 45 2.63 0.13 -8.25
CA LYS A 45 2.26 0.15 -9.66
C LYS A 45 3.53 0.16 -10.52
N ARG A 46 3.69 -0.85 -11.37
CA ARG A 46 4.74 -0.97 -12.39
C ARG A 46 4.10 -0.77 -13.76
N PHE A 47 4.70 0.05 -14.59
CA PHE A 47 4.33 0.17 -16.00
C PHE A 47 5.25 -0.76 -16.77
N ASN A 48 4.68 -1.62 -17.60
CA ASN A 48 5.48 -2.44 -18.49
C ASN A 48 6.03 -1.53 -19.59
N LYS A 49 7.30 -1.67 -19.96
CA LYS A 49 7.90 -0.82 -21.00
C LYS A 49 7.42 -1.20 -22.40
N ASP A 50 6.94 -2.43 -22.56
CA ASP A 50 6.65 -3.05 -23.86
C ASP A 50 5.16 -3.30 -24.10
N ASP A 51 4.31 -3.18 -23.07
CA ASP A 51 2.85 -3.30 -23.15
C ASP A 51 2.19 -2.01 -22.61
N GLU A 52 1.07 -1.58 -23.19
CA GLU A 52 0.19 -0.50 -22.68
C GLU A 52 -0.49 -0.83 -21.32
N GLY A 53 0.04 -1.81 -20.58
CA GLY A 53 -0.48 -2.31 -19.31
C GLY A 53 0.29 -1.84 -18.09
N PHE A 54 -0.36 -1.93 -16.94
CA PHE A 54 0.28 -1.82 -15.63
C PHE A 54 0.08 -3.10 -14.82
N THR A 55 1.09 -3.43 -14.01
CA THR A 55 1.05 -4.53 -13.05
C THR A 55 1.25 -3.98 -11.63
N TYR A 56 0.80 -4.73 -10.63
CA TYR A 56 1.04 -4.39 -9.22
C TYR A 56 1.98 -5.40 -8.59
N GLU A 57 3.15 -4.92 -8.17
CA GLU A 57 4.09 -5.68 -7.34
C GLU A 57 3.69 -5.52 -5.87
N LYS A 58 3.52 -6.63 -5.14
CA LYS A 58 3.12 -6.61 -3.73
C LYS A 58 4.21 -7.20 -2.85
N HIS A 59 4.65 -6.45 -1.85
CA HIS A 59 5.49 -6.93 -0.76
C HIS A 59 4.66 -6.99 0.51
N LYS A 60 4.72 -8.10 1.24
CA LYS A 60 3.88 -8.33 2.42
C LYS A 60 4.73 -8.78 3.59
N ILE A 61 4.51 -8.14 4.73
CA ILE A 61 5.11 -8.47 6.02
C ILE A 61 3.99 -8.91 6.95
N PHE A 62 4.20 -10.01 7.65
CA PHE A 62 3.36 -10.46 8.75
C PHE A 62 4.08 -10.15 10.06
N LEU A 63 3.40 -9.47 10.96
CA LEU A 63 3.94 -9.10 12.26
C LEU A 63 3.03 -9.66 13.35
N TYR A 64 3.61 -10.43 14.27
CA TYR A 64 2.89 -11.09 15.36
C TYR A 64 3.11 -10.35 16.68
N LYS A 65 2.21 -10.57 17.65
CA LYS A 65 2.13 -9.82 18.91
C LYS A 65 3.44 -9.79 19.72
N GLU A 66 4.19 -10.88 19.67
CA GLU A 66 5.49 -11.05 20.34
C GLU A 66 6.57 -10.08 19.84
N ASP A 67 6.41 -9.58 18.62
CA ASP A 67 7.40 -8.72 17.94
C ASP A 67 6.97 -7.25 17.87
N PHE A 68 5.72 -6.90 18.22
CA PHE A 68 5.18 -5.54 18.08
C PHE A 68 6.07 -4.48 18.71
N HIS A 69 6.50 -4.71 19.95
CA HIS A 69 7.30 -3.73 20.68
C HIS A 69 8.68 -3.54 20.03
N LYS A 70 9.38 -4.64 19.72
CA LYS A 70 10.71 -4.61 19.10
C LYS A 70 10.68 -3.97 17.72
N PHE A 71 9.64 -4.29 16.93
CA PHE A 71 9.47 -3.73 15.59
C PHE A 71 9.19 -2.23 15.64
N LEU A 72 8.29 -1.78 16.52
CA LEU A 72 7.96 -0.36 16.68
C LEU A 72 9.17 0.44 17.15
N GLU A 73 9.92 -0.08 18.12
CA GLU A 73 11.15 0.55 18.61
C GLU A 73 12.19 0.69 17.49
N ALA A 74 12.47 -0.39 16.76
CA ALA A 74 13.42 -0.37 15.64
C ALA A 74 13.00 0.61 14.55
N LEU A 75 11.70 0.65 14.20
CA LEU A 75 11.16 1.58 13.22
C LEU A 75 11.32 3.04 13.67
N ASN A 76 10.94 3.35 14.90
CA ASN A 76 11.05 4.70 15.45
C ASN A 76 12.50 5.17 15.58
N ASN A 77 13.39 4.31 16.05
CA ASN A 77 14.82 4.61 16.16
C ASN A 77 15.43 4.89 14.78
N THR A 78 15.09 4.06 13.78
CA THR A 78 15.56 4.26 12.40
C THR A 78 15.05 5.57 11.82
N LEU A 79 13.76 5.89 11.99
CA LEU A 79 13.17 7.15 11.52
C LEU A 79 13.79 8.37 12.24
N SER A 80 14.06 8.25 13.53
CA SER A 80 14.68 9.32 14.32
C SER A 80 16.12 9.58 13.87
N HIS A 81 16.90 8.53 13.63
CA HIS A 81 18.25 8.64 13.08
C HIS A 81 18.24 9.36 11.72
N VAL A 82 17.32 8.99 10.82
CA VAL A 82 17.16 9.67 9.53
C VAL A 82 16.83 11.16 9.71
N LYS A 83 15.86 11.49 10.56
CA LYS A 83 15.41 12.88 10.76
C LYS A 83 16.48 13.77 11.41
N ASN A 84 17.18 13.25 12.40
CA ASN A 84 18.04 14.06 13.26
C ASN A 84 19.49 14.08 12.77
N GLU A 85 19.98 12.97 12.22
CA GLU A 85 21.40 12.83 11.89
C GLU A 85 21.65 12.90 10.38
N LEU A 86 20.82 12.23 9.57
CA LEU A 86 21.06 12.15 8.11
C LEU A 86 20.42 13.30 7.33
N MET A 87 19.25 13.77 7.76
CA MET A 87 18.49 14.82 7.08
C MET A 87 18.02 15.94 8.04
N PRO A 88 18.93 16.51 8.86
CA PRO A 88 18.56 17.60 9.75
C PRO A 88 18.12 18.82 8.93
N GLY A 89 16.89 19.29 9.18
CA GLY A 89 16.32 20.46 8.50
C GLY A 89 15.39 20.16 7.34
N VAL A 90 15.19 18.89 6.97
CA VAL A 90 14.10 18.52 6.06
C VAL A 90 12.79 18.50 6.85
N ASP A 91 11.86 19.37 6.47
CA ASP A 91 10.48 19.28 6.94
C ASP A 91 9.76 18.17 6.15
N PHE A 92 9.45 17.05 6.80
CA PHE A 92 8.77 15.93 6.14
C PHE A 92 7.27 16.16 5.97
N SER A 93 6.68 17.14 6.67
CA SER A 93 5.25 17.45 6.54
C SER A 93 4.91 18.06 5.18
N GLN A 94 5.87 18.71 4.52
CA GLN A 94 5.68 19.28 3.17
C GLN A 94 5.29 18.21 2.13
N PHE A 95 5.67 16.94 2.35
CA PHE A 95 5.33 15.83 1.46
C PHE A 95 3.90 15.32 1.64
N GLU A 96 3.16 15.80 2.66
CA GLU A 96 1.74 15.48 2.82
C GLU A 96 0.87 16.25 1.81
N HIS A 97 1.26 17.47 1.45
CA HIS A 97 0.43 18.40 0.66
C HIS A 97 0.59 18.31 -0.87
N HIS A 98 1.64 17.66 -1.38
CA HIS A 98 1.86 17.49 -2.84
C HIS A 98 0.97 16.42 -3.50
N ARG A 99 -0.06 15.92 -2.79
CA ARG A 99 -0.83 14.73 -3.16
C ARG A 99 -2.06 14.97 -4.04
N THR A 100 -2.53 16.21 -4.19
CA THR A 100 -3.78 16.51 -4.91
C THR A 100 -3.62 16.79 -6.41
N GLU A 101 -2.42 17.12 -6.89
CA GLU A 101 -2.26 17.64 -8.27
C GLU A 101 -1.93 16.55 -9.31
N ASP A 102 -1.39 15.40 -8.90
CA ASP A 102 -0.95 14.32 -9.80
C ASP A 102 -2.07 13.32 -10.17
N GLU A 103 -3.27 13.45 -9.58
CA GLU A 103 -4.45 12.62 -9.93
C GLU A 103 -5.22 13.14 -11.17
N GLY A 104 -4.83 14.28 -11.75
CA GLY A 104 -5.56 14.94 -12.86
C GLY A 104 -5.16 14.54 -14.29
N MET A 105 -4.12 13.73 -14.48
CA MET A 105 -3.62 13.33 -15.81
C MET A 105 -3.87 11.84 -16.09
N GLU A 106 -5.11 11.39 -15.88
CA GLU A 106 -5.57 10.13 -16.48
C GLU A 106 -5.76 10.37 -17.99
N VAL A 107 -4.91 9.68 -18.76
CA VAL A 107 -4.93 9.67 -20.22
C VAL A 107 -6.33 9.28 -20.70
N ARG A 108 -6.99 10.22 -21.38
CA ARG A 108 -8.13 9.94 -22.26
C ARG A 108 -7.63 9.09 -23.43
N THR A 109 -7.64 7.77 -23.30
CA THR A 109 -7.55 6.91 -24.47
C THR A 109 -8.94 6.87 -25.10
N GLN A 110 -9.16 7.74 -26.10
CA GLN A 110 -10.23 7.55 -27.07
C GLN A 110 -9.88 6.28 -27.87
N GLY A 111 -10.58 5.19 -27.60
CA GLY A 111 -10.52 3.95 -28.38
C GLY A 111 -11.95 3.44 -28.55
N SER A 112 -12.36 3.31 -29.80
CA SER A 112 -13.74 3.11 -30.25
C SER A 112 -14.47 1.94 -29.60
N ASP A 113 -15.69 2.23 -29.17
CA ASP A 113 -16.77 1.26 -29.02
C ASP A 113 -16.99 0.52 -30.35
N SER A 114 -16.67 -0.77 -30.36
CA SER A 114 -17.14 -1.69 -31.40
C SER A 114 -17.50 -3.03 -30.75
N GLU A 115 -18.72 -3.05 -30.19
CA GLU A 115 -19.74 -4.07 -30.42
C GLU A 115 -19.27 -5.54 -30.46
N LEU A 116 -19.33 -6.22 -29.31
CA LEU A 116 -19.27 -7.68 -29.22
C LEU A 116 -20.58 -8.20 -28.61
N LYS A 117 -21.45 -8.66 -29.52
CA LYS A 117 -22.72 -9.35 -29.25
C LYS A 117 -22.50 -10.61 -28.40
N TRP A 118 -23.41 -10.83 -27.46
CA TRP A 118 -23.54 -12.09 -26.72
C TRP A 118 -24.30 -13.10 -27.58
N ASP A 119 -23.74 -14.30 -27.72
CA ASP A 119 -24.45 -15.59 -27.78
C ASP A 119 -23.65 -16.59 -26.94
#